data_AF-A0A2Z2HNP9-F1
#
_entry.id   AF-A0A2Z2HNP9-F1
#
_cell.length_a   1.000
_cell.length_b   1.000
_cell.length_c   1.000
_cell.angle_alpha   90.00
_cell.angle_beta   90.00
_cell.angle_gamma   90.00
#
_symmetry.space_group_name_H-M   'P 1'
#
loop_
_entity.id
_entity.type
_entity.pdbx_description
1 polymer ?
#
loop_
_entity_poly.entity_id
_entity_poly.type
_entity_poly.pdbx_seq_one_letter_code
_entity_poly.pdbx_strand_id
1 'polypeptide(L)'
;MGETSLTAWIVAVAFVLLIVVPGSIVVLSLGPLWWLVVGLAVAAVLVYRHSRRTDDGSAESTGPARTNCVNCGARTDIDADACSYCGDTLGE
;
A
#
# COMPACT_ATOMS: atom_id res chain seq x y z
N MET A 1 27.83 -14.42 36.95
CA MET A 1 26.99 -14.25 35.74
C MET A 1 25.74 -13.38 35.96
N GLY A 2 25.60 -12.63 37.07
CA GLY A 2 24.40 -11.80 37.33
C GLY A 2 24.57 -10.28 37.11
N GLU A 3 25.79 -9.75 37.22
CA GLU A 3 26.03 -8.30 37.28
C GLU A 3 25.95 -7.58 35.92
N THR A 4 26.29 -8.27 34.83
CA THR A 4 26.17 -7.72 33.45
C THR A 4 24.71 -7.64 32.98
N SER A 5 23.84 -8.52 33.48
CA SER A 5 22.40 -8.47 33.19
C SER A 5 21.77 -7.26 33.87
N LEU A 6 22.09 -7.04 35.15
CA LEU A 6 21.48 -5.98 35.95
C LEU A 6 21.87 -4.58 35.46
N THR A 7 23.13 -4.38 35.06
CA THR A 7 23.60 -3.13 34.44
C THR A 7 22.98 -2.88 33.07
N ALA A 8 22.81 -3.92 32.23
CA ALA A 8 22.12 -3.80 30.95
C ALA A 8 20.65 -3.39 31.12
N TRP A 9 19.93 -3.95 32.10
CA TRP A 9 18.57 -3.57 32.42
C TRP A 9 18.46 -2.12 32.92
N ILE A 10 19.38 -1.67 33.77
CA ILE A 10 19.42 -0.28 34.24
C ILE A 10 19.61 0.69 33.07
N VAL A 11 20.54 0.39 32.16
CA VAL A 11 20.80 1.24 30.98
C VAL A 11 19.59 1.25 30.06
N ALA A 12 18.95 0.11 29.82
CA ALA A 12 17.74 0.02 29.01
C ALA A 12 16.58 0.82 29.61
N VAL A 13 16.35 0.71 30.92
CA VAL A 13 15.30 1.46 31.62
C VAL A 13 15.60 2.96 31.62
N ALA A 14 16.85 3.36 31.86
CA ALA A 14 17.27 4.75 31.79
C ALA A 14 17.07 5.33 30.38
N PHE A 15 17.40 4.57 29.33
CA PHE A 15 17.18 4.96 27.94
C PHE A 15 15.69 5.17 27.62
N VAL A 16 14.84 4.23 28.05
CA VAL A 16 13.39 4.34 27.87
C VAL A 16 12.85 5.58 28.59
N LEU A 17 13.24 5.82 29.83
CA LEU A 17 12.77 6.96 30.62
C LEU A 17 13.28 8.30 30.09
N LEU A 18 14.53 8.38 29.58
CA LEU A 18 15.13 9.64 29.13
C LEU A 18 14.82 9.98 27.67
N ILE A 19 14.50 9.01 26.82
CA ILE A 19 14.31 9.26 25.39
C ILE A 19 12.89 8.93 24.96
N VAL A 20 12.40 7.73 25.29
CA VAL A 20 11.09 7.25 24.82
C VAL A 20 9.95 8.02 25.49
N VAL A 21 10.03 8.26 26.81
CA VAL A 21 9.00 9.02 27.54
C VAL A 21 8.90 10.48 27.08
N PRO A 22 9.95 11.31 27.07
CA PRO A 22 9.82 12.68 26.59
C PRO A 22 9.52 12.75 25.09
N GLY A 23 10.07 11.83 24.28
CA GLY A 23 9.74 11.73 22.86
C GLY A 23 8.26 11.45 22.62
N SER A 24 7.68 10.50 23.36
CA SER A 24 6.25 10.21 23.28
C SER A 24 5.39 11.36 23.79
N ILE A 25 5.78 12.07 24.85
CA ILE A 25 5.07 13.27 25.31
C ILE A 25 5.07 14.35 24.24
N VAL A 26 6.20 14.60 23.57
CA VAL A 26 6.28 15.57 22.47
C VAL A 26 5.37 15.14 21.32
N VAL A 27 5.43 13.89 20.89
CA VAL A 27 4.55 13.35 19.83
C VAL A 27 3.06 13.43 20.19
N LEU A 28 2.71 13.15 21.45
CA LEU A 28 1.35 13.26 21.97
C LEU A 28 0.92 14.73 22.13
N SER A 29 1.86 15.64 22.42
CA SER A 29 1.63 17.08 22.58
C SER A 29 1.48 17.81 21.25
N LEU A 30 2.12 17.32 20.18
CA LEU A 30 1.74 17.69 18.80
C LEU A 30 0.30 17.28 18.46
N GLY A 31 -0.34 16.50 19.34
CA GLY A 31 -1.77 16.27 19.38
C GLY A 31 -2.27 15.42 18.21
N PRO A 32 -3.53 15.01 18.26
CA PRO A 32 -4.16 14.33 17.13
C PRO A 32 -4.11 15.20 15.87
N LEU A 33 -4.17 16.52 16.00
CA LEU A 33 -4.20 17.45 14.87
C LEU A 33 -2.99 17.33 13.94
N TRP A 34 -1.77 17.10 14.45
CA TRP A 34 -0.60 16.89 13.61
C TRP A 34 -0.75 15.66 12.71
N TRP A 35 -1.31 14.56 13.23
CA TRP A 35 -1.57 13.35 12.44
C TRP A 35 -2.57 13.61 11.33
N LEU A 36 -3.59 14.42 11.59
CA LEU A 36 -4.56 14.81 10.56
C LEU A 36 -3.89 15.67 9.48
N VAL A 37 -3.04 16.63 9.86
CA VAL A 37 -2.33 17.49 8.90
C VAL A 37 -1.38 16.67 8.04
N VAL A 38 -0.58 15.78 8.63
CA VAL A 38 0.35 14.91 7.89
C VAL A 38 -0.41 13.93 7.01
N GLY A 39 -1.44 13.28 7.54
CA GLY A 39 -2.27 12.35 6.78
C GLY A 39 -2.96 13.01 5.60
N LEU A 40 -3.54 14.19 5.80
CA LEU A 40 -4.15 14.99 4.74
C LEU A 40 -3.13 15.42 3.69
N ALA A 41 -1.93 15.87 4.11
CA ALA A 41 -0.87 16.24 3.18
C ALA A 41 -0.42 15.06 2.31
N VAL A 42 -0.23 13.88 2.90
CA VAL A 42 0.12 12.66 2.16
C VAL A 42 -0.99 12.28 1.18
N ALA A 43 -2.25 12.28 1.62
CA ALA A 43 -3.40 11.99 0.76
C ALA A 43 -3.49 12.99 -0.41
N ALA A 44 -3.34 14.29 -0.14
CA ALA A 44 -3.34 15.33 -1.16
C ALA A 44 -2.22 15.14 -2.19
N VAL A 45 -1.00 14.78 -1.75
CA VAL A 45 0.13 14.48 -2.64
C VAL A 45 -0.14 13.25 -3.51
N LEU A 46 -0.73 12.19 -2.93
CA LEU A 46 -1.08 10.98 -3.68
C LEU A 46 -2.15 11.27 -4.73
N VAL A 47 -3.20 12.00 -4.38
CA VAL A 47 -4.27 12.41 -5.31
C VAL A 47 -3.70 13.31 -6.40
N TYR A 48 -2.87 14.29 -6.04
CA TYR A 48 -2.23 15.18 -6.99
C TYR A 48 -1.35 14.41 -8.00
N ARG A 49 -0.53 13.48 -7.52
CA ARG A 49 0.29 12.61 -8.39
C ARG A 49 -0.56 11.69 -9.24
N HIS A 50 -1.66 11.18 -8.70
CA HIS A 50 -2.59 10.33 -9.45
C HIS A 50 -3.27 11.12 -10.58
N SER A 51 -3.82 12.30 -10.28
CA SER A 51 -4.44 13.19 -11.26
C SER A 51 -3.49 13.57 -12.39
N ARG A 52 -2.22 13.89 -12.05
CA ARG A 52 -1.20 14.20 -13.05
C ARG A 52 -0.84 12.99 -13.93
N ARG A 53 -0.88 11.78 -13.37
CA ARG A 53 -0.67 10.55 -14.16
C ARG A 53 -1.84 10.28 -15.10
N THR A 54 -3.05 10.73 -14.79
CA THR A 54 -4.19 10.60 -15.71
C THR A 54 -4.08 11.58 -16.89
N ASP A 55 -3.54 12.78 -16.69
CA ASP A 55 -3.33 13.76 -17.76
C ASP A 55 -2.17 13.39 -18.70
N ASP A 56 -1.08 12.81 -18.18
CA ASP A 56 0.04 12.27 -18.98
C ASP A 56 -0.21 10.82 -19.45
N GLY A 57 -1.43 10.32 -19.28
CA GLY A 57 -1.76 8.91 -19.27
C GLY A 57 -2.88 8.49 -20.22
N SER A 58 -2.95 9.09 -21.40
CA SER A 58 -3.48 8.40 -22.60
C SER A 58 -2.55 7.27 -23.05
N ALA A 59 -1.92 6.56 -22.11
CA ALA A 59 -1.62 5.16 -22.33
C ALA A 59 -2.89 4.43 -21.92
N GLU A 60 -3.87 4.41 -22.85
CA GLU A 60 -4.80 3.30 -22.93
C GLU A 60 -4.02 2.04 -22.55
N SER A 61 -4.54 1.28 -21.60
CA SER A 61 -4.12 -0.10 -21.46
C SER A 61 -4.44 -0.78 -22.80
N THR A 62 -3.53 -0.68 -23.78
CA THR A 62 -3.48 -1.49 -24.99
C THR A 62 -3.08 -2.93 -24.63
N GLY A 63 -3.48 -3.40 -23.45
CA GLY A 63 -3.67 -4.82 -23.23
C GLY A 63 -4.96 -5.18 -23.96
N PRO A 64 -4.98 -6.27 -24.75
CA PRO A 64 -6.22 -6.73 -25.37
C PRO A 64 -7.32 -6.82 -24.30
N ALA A 65 -8.51 -6.31 -24.61
CA ALA A 65 -9.64 -6.43 -23.70
C ALA A 65 -9.85 -7.93 -23.41
N ARG A 66 -9.92 -8.30 -22.12
CA ARG A 66 -10.00 -9.71 -21.71
C ARG A 66 -11.32 -10.01 -21.03
N THR A 67 -11.93 -11.13 -21.39
CA THR A 67 -13.13 -11.69 -20.78
C THR A 67 -12.82 -13.04 -20.12
N ASN A 68 -13.75 -13.58 -19.33
CA ASN A 68 -13.65 -14.95 -18.83
C ASN A 68 -14.51 -15.87 -19.70
N CYS A 69 -13.97 -17.02 -20.08
CA CYS A 69 -14.71 -18.05 -20.81
C CYS A 69 -15.86 -18.57 -19.94
N VAL A 70 -17.08 -18.64 -20.50
CA VAL A 70 -18.27 -19.10 -19.79
C VAL A 70 -18.19 -20.59 -19.42
N ASN A 71 -17.48 -21.40 -20.22
CA ASN A 71 -17.42 -22.85 -19.99
C ASN A 71 -16.37 -23.25 -18.95
N CYS A 72 -15.15 -22.71 -19.03
CA CYS A 72 -14.04 -23.12 -18.15
C CYS A 72 -13.58 -22.05 -17.15
N GLY A 73 -14.09 -20.82 -17.25
CA GLY A 73 -13.68 -19.69 -16.40
C GLY A 73 -12.29 -19.13 -16.68
N ALA A 74 -11.57 -19.65 -17.67
CA ALA A 74 -10.24 -19.16 -18.03
C ALA A 74 -10.32 -17.74 -18.63
N ARG A 75 -9.33 -16.91 -18.29
CA ARG A 75 -9.23 -15.54 -18.81
C ARG A 75 -8.69 -15.56 -20.24
N THR A 76 -9.47 -15.02 -21.17
CA THR A 76 -9.21 -15.04 -22.62
C THR A 76 -9.36 -13.64 -23.22
N ASP A 77 -8.78 -13.40 -24.39
CA ASP A 77 -8.97 -12.15 -25.12
C ASP A 77 -10.42 -12.08 -25.65
N ILE A 78 -11.04 -10.90 -25.60
CA ILE A 78 -12.44 -10.68 -26.00
C ILE A 78 -12.63 -10.83 -27.52
N ASP A 79 -11.56 -10.57 -28.28
CA ASP A 79 -11.52 -10.70 -29.74
C ASP A 79 -11.06 -12.10 -30.19
N ALA A 80 -10.86 -13.04 -29.25
CA ALA A 80 -10.50 -14.40 -29.60
C ALA A 80 -11.75 -15.20 -30.00
N ASP A 81 -11.69 -15.92 -31.11
CA ASP A 81 -12.79 -16.78 -31.57
C ASP A 81 -13.01 -18.00 -30.67
N ALA A 82 -11.95 -18.44 -29.96
CA ALA A 82 -11.97 -19.60 -29.08
C ALA A 82 -11.08 -19.40 -27.84
N CYS A 83 -11.46 -20.07 -26.75
CA CYS A 83 -10.72 -20.07 -25.51
C CYS A 83 -9.41 -20.83 -25.66
N SER A 84 -8.29 -20.19 -25.35
CA SER A 84 -6.96 -20.81 -25.42
C SER A 84 -6.75 -21.97 -24.44
N TYR A 85 -7.58 -22.07 -23.40
CA TYR A 85 -7.47 -23.10 -22.37
C TYR A 85 -8.30 -24.34 -22.67
N CYS A 86 -9.59 -24.17 -22.98
CA CYS A 86 -10.50 -25.29 -23.23
C CYS A 86 -10.83 -25.52 -24.71
N GLY A 87 -10.48 -24.59 -25.59
CA GLY A 87 -10.76 -24.67 -27.02
C GLY A 87 -12.20 -24.35 -27.42
N ASP A 88 -13.08 -24.01 -26.47
CA ASP A 88 -14.47 -23.67 -26.79
C ASP A 88 -14.58 -22.33 -27.51
N THR A 89 -15.55 -22.23 -28.41
CA THR A 89 -15.84 -20.99 -29.14
C THR A 89 -16.39 -19.93 -28.18
N LEU A 90 -15.95 -18.68 -28.39
CA LEU A 90 -16.29 -17.53 -27.53
C LEU A 90 -17.41 -16.65 -28.11
N GLY A 91 -17.99 -17.03 -29.26
CA GLY A 91 -19.26 -16.52 -29.78
C GLY A 91 -20.22 -17.69 -30.04
N GLU A 92 -21.54 -17.58 -29.84
CA GLU A 92 -22.44 -16.45 -29.54
C GLU A 92 -23.07 -16.53 -28.14
#